data_AF-A0A938WMC2-F1
#
_entry.id   AF-A0A938WMC2-F1
#
_cell.length_a   1.000
_cell.length_b   1.000
_cell.length_c   1.000
_cell.angle_alpha   90.00
_cell.angle_beta   90.00
_cell.angle_gamma   90.00
#
_symmetry.space_group_name_H-M   'P 1'
#
loop_
_entity.id
_entity.type
_entity.pdbx_description
1 polymer ?
#
loop_
_entity_poly.entity_id
_entity_poly.type
_entity_poly.pdbx_seq_one_letter_code
_entity_poly.pdbx_strand_id
1 'polypeptide(L)'
;MKSVNDNLGDPDFNVERLAADVGLSRTQLHRKMKELTGIPASEFVRNIRLEQAAKLIRGGKINITQVAYTVGVNNNAHFSTSFKKHFGVSPSEYAERNNGSPG
;
A
#
# COMPACT_ATOMS: atom_id res chain seq x y z
N MET A 1 -6.99 0.80 -12.83
CA MET A 1 -7.64 1.04 -11.51
C MET A 1 -7.28 2.44 -11.04
N LYS A 2 -8.13 3.43 -11.32
CA LYS A 2 -7.95 4.82 -10.86
C LYS A 2 -8.34 4.97 -9.38
N SER A 3 -9.43 4.33 -8.96
CA SER A 3 -10.04 4.46 -7.63
C SER A 3 -9.08 4.36 -6.43
N VAL A 4 -8.11 3.44 -6.44
CA VAL A 4 -7.20 3.27 -5.29
C VAL A 4 -6.17 4.40 -5.18
N ASN A 5 -5.65 4.88 -6.31
CA ASN A 5 -4.67 5.98 -6.30
C ASN A 5 -5.35 7.32 -5.96
N ASP A 6 -6.59 7.52 -6.42
CA ASP A 6 -7.37 8.73 -6.12
C ASP A 6 -7.83 8.80 -4.65
N ASN A 7 -7.90 7.66 -3.93
CA ASN A 7 -8.32 7.57 -2.53
C ASN A 7 -7.21 7.05 -1.60
N LEU A 8 -5.94 7.17 -2.00
CA LEU A 8 -4.84 6.46 -1.36
C LEU A 8 -4.59 6.91 0.09
N GLY A 9 -4.85 8.18 0.40
CA GLY A 9 -4.73 8.75 1.74
C GLY A 9 -5.96 8.55 2.62
N ASP A 10 -7.05 7.98 2.09
CA ASP A 10 -8.27 7.72 2.85
C ASP A 10 -8.12 6.36 3.58
N PRO A 11 -7.98 6.35 4.92
CA PRO A 11 -7.86 5.10 5.67
C PRO A 11 -9.13 4.23 5.56
N ASP A 12 -10.30 4.83 5.31
CA ASP A 12 -11.59 4.16 5.12
C ASP A 12 -11.77 3.61 3.71
N PHE A 13 -10.86 3.91 2.78
CA PHE A 13 -10.83 3.28 1.46
C PHE A 13 -10.35 1.82 1.58
N ASN A 14 -11.29 0.93 1.86
CA ASN A 14 -11.05 -0.48 2.11
C ASN A 14 -11.60 -1.37 0.96
N VAL A 15 -11.51 -2.69 1.13
CA VAL A 15 -12.00 -3.66 0.15
C VAL A 15 -13.51 -3.55 -0.11
N GLU A 16 -14.29 -3.07 0.87
CA GLU A 16 -15.74 -2.89 0.71
C GLU A 16 -16.04 -1.71 -0.21
N ARG A 17 -15.31 -0.61 -0.06
CA ARG A 17 -15.44 0.55 -0.95
C ARG A 17 -14.98 0.23 -2.37
N LEU A 18 -13.88 -0.52 -2.51
CA LEU A 18 -13.46 -1.05 -3.80
C LEU A 18 -14.51 -1.98 -4.43
N ALA A 19 -15.15 -2.83 -3.62
CA ALA A 19 -16.19 -3.73 -4.09
C ALA A 19 -17.44 -2.97 -4.55
N ALA A 20 -17.85 -1.93 -3.81
CA ALA A 20 -18.93 -1.02 -4.18
C ALA A 20 -18.63 -0.29 -5.50
N ASP A 21 -17.43 0.26 -5.66
CA ASP A 21 -16.98 0.96 -6.88
C ASP A 21 -17.07 0.09 -8.15
N VAL A 22 -16.84 -1.22 -8.02
CA VAL A 22 -16.87 -2.17 -9.15
C VAL A 22 -18.18 -2.96 -9.24
N GLY A 23 -19.18 -2.65 -8.41
CA GLY A 23 -20.49 -3.31 -8.41
C GLY A 23 -20.46 -4.79 -7.98
N LEU A 24 -19.51 -5.18 -7.12
CA LEU A 24 -19.36 -6.54 -6.61
C LEU A 24 -19.57 -6.59 -5.10
N SER A 25 -19.99 -7.75 -4.59
CA SER A 25 -19.85 -8.02 -3.16
C SER A 25 -18.37 -8.27 -2.80
N ARG A 26 -18.01 -8.02 -1.54
CA ARG A 26 -16.65 -8.27 -1.02
C ARG A 26 -16.17 -9.70 -1.33
N THR A 27 -17.02 -10.70 -1.17
CA THR A 27 -16.69 -12.11 -1.46
C THR A 27 -16.42 -12.34 -2.94
N GLN A 28 -17.25 -11.77 -3.82
CA GLN A 28 -17.03 -11.88 -5.27
C GLN A 28 -15.73 -11.19 -5.70
N LEU A 29 -15.43 -10.02 -5.12
CA LEU A 29 -14.20 -9.31 -5.39
C LEU A 29 -12.98 -10.11 -4.90
N HIS A 30 -13.00 -10.66 -3.69
CA HIS A 30 -11.92 -11.51 -3.20
C HIS A 30 -11.69 -12.74 -4.08
N ARG A 31 -12.76 -13.41 -4.51
CA ARG A 31 -12.67 -14.58 -5.38
C ARG A 31 -12.06 -14.21 -6.73
N LYS A 32 -12.60 -13.19 -7.40
CA LYS A 32 -12.08 -12.71 -8.70
C LYS A 32 -10.62 -12.26 -8.60
N MET A 33 -10.26 -11.52 -7.56
CA MET A 33 -8.86 -11.10 -7.36
C MET A 33 -7.94 -12.29 -7.14
N LYS A 34 -8.35 -13.28 -6.33
CA LYS A 34 -7.55 -14.49 -6.13
C LYS A 34 -7.40 -15.30 -7.42
N GLU A 35 -8.45 -15.40 -8.22
CA GLU A 35 -8.43 -16.07 -9.54
C GLU A 35 -7.51 -15.35 -10.54
N LEU A 36 -7.48 -14.02 -10.52
CA LEU A 36 -6.71 -13.22 -11.49
C LEU A 36 -5.26 -12.94 -11.07
N THR A 37 -5.03 -12.69 -9.78
CA THR A 37 -3.74 -12.20 -9.24
C THR A 37 -3.15 -13.12 -8.19
N GLY A 38 -3.81 -14.22 -7.82
CA GLY A 38 -3.37 -15.15 -6.78
C GLY A 38 -3.53 -14.64 -5.36
N ILE A 39 -3.96 -13.39 -5.16
CA ILE A 39 -4.06 -12.74 -3.85
C ILE A 39 -5.46 -12.16 -3.59
N PRO A 40 -5.92 -12.10 -2.32
CA PRO A 40 -7.18 -11.46 -1.99
C PRO A 40 -7.17 -9.97 -2.28
N ALA A 41 -8.35 -9.42 -2.60
CA ALA A 41 -8.53 -7.98 -2.86
C ALA A 41 -8.01 -7.05 -1.75
N SER A 42 -8.11 -7.44 -0.48
CA SER A 42 -7.56 -6.68 0.64
C SER A 42 -6.03 -6.60 0.63
N GLU A 43 -5.36 -7.69 0.24
CA GLU A 43 -3.91 -7.74 0.07
C GLU A 43 -3.49 -6.91 -1.14
N PHE A 44 -4.28 -6.94 -2.21
CA PHE A 44 -4.03 -6.13 -3.39
C PHE A 44 -4.10 -4.61 -3.10
N VAL A 45 -5.14 -4.14 -2.40
CA VAL A 45 -5.24 -2.72 -1.96
C VAL A 45 -4.04 -2.32 -1.11
N ARG A 46 -3.66 -3.20 -0.17
CA ARG A 46 -2.48 -2.98 0.66
C ARG A 46 -1.21 -2.88 -0.17
N ASN A 47 -1.03 -3.74 -1.18
CA ASN A 47 0.15 -3.70 -2.04
C ASN A 47 0.23 -2.39 -2.81
N ILE A 48 -0.89 -1.87 -3.34
CA ILE A 48 -0.92 -0.55 -3.98
C ILE A 48 -0.47 0.56 -3.02
N ARG A 49 -0.96 0.55 -1.78
CA ARG A 49 -0.54 1.52 -0.75
C ARG A 49 0.96 1.41 -0.45
N LEU A 50 1.51 0.19 -0.37
CA LEU A 50 2.93 -0.05 -0.16
C LEU A 50 3.78 0.44 -1.34
N GLU A 51 3.34 0.22 -2.58
CA GLU A 51 4.00 0.74 -3.80
C GLU A 51 4.09 2.26 -3.80
N GLN A 52 3.02 2.95 -3.38
CA GLN A 52 3.05 4.40 -3.27
C GLN A 52 3.90 4.89 -2.10
N ALA A 53 3.88 4.20 -0.96
CA ALA A 53 4.78 4.48 0.15
C ALA A 53 6.25 4.38 -0.30
N ALA A 54 6.61 3.37 -1.08
CA ALA A 54 7.96 3.21 -1.62
C ALA A 54 8.34 4.34 -2.60
N LYS A 55 7.39 4.88 -3.38
CA LYS A 55 7.63 6.06 -4.22
C LYS A 55 7.86 7.31 -3.39
N LEU A 56 7.08 7.52 -2.33
CA LEU A 56 7.26 8.64 -1.40
C LEU A 56 8.61 8.57 -0.68
N ILE A 57 8.99 7.38 -0.20
CA ILE A 57 10.29 7.15 0.43
C ILE A 57 11.44 7.40 -0.55
N ARG A 58 11.30 6.99 -1.82
CA ARG A 58 12.29 7.30 -2.86
C ARG A 58 12.33 8.78 -3.25
N GLY A 59 11.23 9.51 -3.05
CA GLY A 59 11.11 10.92 -3.38
C GLY A 59 11.87 11.86 -2.45
N GLY A 60 12.38 11.39 -1.29
CA GLY A 60 13.24 12.20 -0.42
C GLY A 60 13.11 11.89 1.08
N LYS A 61 13.64 12.80 1.92
CA LYS A 61 13.67 12.71 3.39
C LYS A 61 12.27 12.91 4.02
N ILE A 62 11.34 12.00 3.74
CA ILE A 62 10.04 11.97 4.41
C ILE A 62 10.13 11.02 5.61
N ASN A 63 9.56 11.43 6.74
CA ASN A 63 9.44 10.59 7.92
C ASN A 63 8.57 9.36 7.60
N ILE A 64 9.07 8.15 7.92
CA ILE A 64 8.37 6.88 7.67
C ILE A 64 6.95 6.87 8.26
N THR A 65 6.77 7.44 9.46
CA THR A 65 5.47 7.60 10.09
C THR A 65 4.54 8.48 9.27
N GLN A 66 5.05 9.58 8.72
CA GLN A 66 4.27 10.46 7.84
C GLN A 66 3.89 9.75 6.54
N VAL A 67 4.80 8.94 5.97
CA VAL A 67 4.50 8.13 4.78
C VAL A 67 3.36 7.16 5.06
N ALA A 68 3.40 6.45 6.19
CA ALA A 68 2.35 5.49 6.57
C ALA A 68 0.97 6.17 6.64
N TYR A 69 0.88 7.34 7.28
CA TYR A 69 -0.36 8.12 7.31
C TYR A 69 -0.79 8.61 5.94
N THR A 70 0.16 9.06 5.11
CA THR A 70 -0.13 9.58 3.75
C THR A 70 -0.72 8.51 2.84
N VAL A 71 -0.38 7.24 3.07
CA VAL A 71 -0.94 6.11 2.31
C VAL A 71 -2.11 5.42 3.02
N GLY A 72 -2.73 6.10 4.01
CA GLY A 72 -3.92 5.63 4.69
C GLY A 72 -3.68 4.46 5.66
N VAL A 73 -2.47 4.31 6.20
CA VAL A 73 -2.11 3.27 7.18
C VAL A 73 -1.94 3.87 8.57
N ASN A 74 -2.91 3.60 9.44
CA ASN A 74 -2.95 4.15 10.81
C ASN A 74 -2.07 3.39 11.82
N ASN A 75 -1.48 2.25 11.44
CA ASN A 75 -0.64 1.43 12.32
C ASN A 75 0.75 1.24 11.74
N ASN A 76 1.74 1.94 12.29
CA ASN A 76 3.13 1.90 11.86
C ASN A 76 3.78 0.51 11.99
N ALA A 77 3.49 -0.25 13.04
CA ALA A 77 4.06 -1.59 13.22
C ALA A 77 3.55 -2.55 12.14
N HIS A 78 2.25 -2.47 11.85
CA HIS A 78 1.65 -3.23 10.76
C HIS A 78 2.17 -2.76 9.40
N PHE A 79 2.34 -1.45 9.18
CA PHE A 79 2.96 -0.89 7.98
C PHE A 79 4.36 -1.45 7.75
N SER A 80 5.27 -1.33 8.73
CA SER A 80 6.66 -1.78 8.60
C SER A 80 6.76 -3.28 8.34
N THR A 81 5.95 -4.10 9.04
CA THR A 81 5.87 -5.55 8.80
C THR A 81 5.39 -5.84 7.38
N SER A 82 4.39 -5.10 6.93
CA SER A 82 3.79 -5.26 5.62
C SER A 82 4.72 -4.87 4.49
N PHE A 83 5.41 -3.75 4.66
CA PHE A 83 6.39 -3.22 3.74
C PHE A 83 7.58 -4.17 3.62
N LYS A 84 8.11 -4.67 4.76
CA LYS A 84 9.19 -5.65 4.76
C LYS A 84 8.80 -6.97 4.09
N LYS A 85 7.56 -7.44 4.29
CA LYS A 85 7.06 -8.64 3.58
C LYS A 85 7.00 -8.43 2.07
N HIS A 86 6.65 -7.22 1.60
CA HIS A 86 6.47 -6.91 0.17
C HIS A 86 7.79 -6.58 -0.54
N PHE A 87 8.67 -5.79 0.08
CA PHE A 87 9.93 -5.31 -0.52
C PHE A 87 11.18 -6.03 -0.02
N GLY A 88 11.06 -6.93 0.97
CA GLY A 88 12.18 -7.66 1.58
C GLY A 88 12.98 -6.87 2.61
N VAL A 89 12.77 -5.56 2.73
CA VAL A 89 13.49 -4.66 3.65
C VAL A 89 12.53 -3.73 4.38
N SER A 90 12.90 -3.24 5.56
CA SER A 90 12.07 -2.27 6.28
C SER A 90 11.97 -0.94 5.52
N PRO A 91 10.92 -0.13 5.79
CA PRO A 91 10.80 1.20 5.20
C PRO A 91 12.02 2.10 5.45
N SER A 92 12.61 2.01 6.65
CA SER A 92 13.81 2.77 7.02
C SER A 92 15.03 2.35 6.20
N GLU A 93 15.30 1.04 6.11
CA GLU A 93 16.39 0.50 5.28
C GLU A 93 16.19 0.88 3.79
N TYR A 94 14.95 0.87 3.33
CA TYR A 94 14.59 1.29 1.98
C TYR A 94 14.90 2.78 1.73
N ALA A 95 14.64 3.64 2.72
CA ALA A 95 14.99 5.06 2.67
C ALA A 95 16.51 5.29 2.67
N GLU A 96 17.25 4.56 3.50
CA GLU A 96 18.71 4.65 3.60
C GLU A 96 19.40 4.24 2.29
N ARG A 97 18.93 3.16 1.64
CA ARG A 97 19.44 2.73 0.33
C ARG A 97 19.30 3.82 -0.74
N ASN A 98 18.26 4.65 -0.64
CA ASN A 98 18.03 5.74 -1.58
C ASN A 98 18.88 6.98 -1.27
N ASN A 99 19.23 7.23 0.00
CA ASN A 99 20.19 8.27 0.38
C ASN A 99 21.66 7.88 0.12
N GLY A 100 21.94 6.62 -0.19
CA GLY A 100 23.28 6.08 -0.44
C GLY A 100 23.79 6.16 -1.87
N SER A 101 23.08 6.83 -2.80
CA SER A 101 23.65 7.19 -4.10
C SER A 101 24.23 8.60 -4.01
N PRO A 102 25.56 8.78 -3.85
CA PRO A 102 26.20 10.05 -4.14
C PRO A 102 26.11 10.24 -5.66
N GLY A 103 25.22 11.12 -6.10
CA GLY A 103 25.35 11.81 -7.36
C GLY A 103 26.26 13.01 -7.17
#